data_AF-W9V9U8-F1
#
_entry.id   AF-W9V9U8-F1
#
_cell.length_a   1.000
_cell.length_b   1.000
_cell.length_c   1.000
_cell.angle_alpha   90.00
_cell.angle_beta   90.00
_cell.angle_gamma   90.00
#
_symmetry.space_group_name_H-M   'P 1'
#
loop_
_entity.id
_entity.type
_entity.pdbx_description
1 polymer ?
#
loop_
_entity_poly.entity_id
_entity_poly.type
_entity_poly.pdbx_seq_one_letter_code
_entity_poly.pdbx_strand_id
1 'polypeptide(L)'
;MMLDILVRSVGIVAPGLTDWPSTAAILRGEVRYRPERLPRLAPMLLPPNERRRATPPTRLAMEAARQATEAAGADPRTLPSVFASSDGDLDLIDRLCLGIAQHPVALSPTLFHNSVHNAVAGYWSIGSGCMEPSTSLAAGDATFAAGLLECATQLATDCERILLVAYDLPGPPSLDAHRHFAHPFACALLLARDQSQHALARIALNASPPTDPAPSGSGEKTADALPPELEAMRSGNPAARVLPLLLAMARGHAGTVELPYLDGGTLNVDLGFEPHAE
;
A
#
# COMPACT_ATOMS: atom_id res chain seq x y z
N MET A 1 6.16 9.58 -21.99
CA MET A 1 7.45 8.91 -21.73
C MET A 1 7.13 7.73 -20.84
N MET A 2 7.40 6.50 -21.31
CA MET A 2 7.19 5.31 -20.50
C MET A 2 8.39 5.19 -19.56
N LEU A 3 8.19 5.35 -18.25
CA LEU A 3 9.24 5.23 -17.26
C LEU A 3 9.33 3.77 -16.82
N ASP A 4 10.46 3.12 -17.09
CA ASP A 4 10.74 1.79 -16.54
C ASP A 4 11.14 1.91 -15.07
N ILE A 5 10.36 1.27 -14.21
CA ILE A 5 10.52 1.28 -12.76
C ILE A 5 10.84 -0.13 -12.30
N LEU A 6 11.86 -0.28 -11.46
CA LEU A 6 12.20 -1.55 -10.81
C LEU A 6 11.44 -1.68 -9.50
N VAL A 7 10.76 -2.80 -9.30
CA VAL A 7 10.24 -3.19 -7.97
C VAL A 7 11.32 -3.99 -7.26
N ARG A 8 11.99 -3.38 -6.28
CA ARG A 8 13.14 -3.94 -5.57
C ARG A 8 12.75 -4.93 -4.49
N SER A 9 11.67 -4.64 -3.79
CA SER A 9 11.18 -5.44 -2.68
C SER A 9 9.71 -5.14 -2.41
N VAL A 10 9.06 -6.07 -1.70
CA VAL A 10 7.69 -5.96 -1.24
C VAL A 10 7.67 -6.21 0.26
N GLY A 11 6.91 -5.40 1.00
CA GLY A 11 6.42 -5.71 2.32
C GLY A 11 4.90 -5.84 2.27
N ILE A 12 4.32 -6.80 2.99
CA ILE A 12 2.87 -7.00 2.99
C ILE A 12 2.39 -7.50 4.34
N VAL A 13 1.31 -6.90 4.83
CA VAL A 13 0.71 -7.24 6.11
C VAL A 13 -0.81 -7.22 5.99
N ALA A 14 -1.43 -8.39 6.09
CA ALA A 14 -2.88 -8.60 6.14
C ALA A 14 -3.20 -9.89 6.89
N PRO A 15 -4.46 -10.16 7.26
CA PRO A 15 -4.87 -11.46 7.81
C PRO A 15 -4.37 -12.63 6.95
N GLY A 16 -3.52 -13.51 7.49
CA GLY A 16 -2.91 -14.62 6.76
C GLY A 16 -1.79 -14.27 5.76
N LEU A 17 -1.42 -12.98 5.61
CA LEU A 17 -0.32 -12.50 4.76
C LEU A 17 0.66 -11.70 5.63
N THR A 18 1.76 -12.32 6.04
CA THR A 18 2.67 -11.75 7.06
C THR A 18 3.96 -11.17 6.50
N ASP A 19 4.39 -11.62 5.34
CA ASP A 19 5.63 -11.22 4.67
C ASP A 19 5.58 -11.63 3.19
N TRP A 20 6.44 -10.99 2.38
CA TRP A 20 6.48 -11.26 0.94
C TRP A 20 6.83 -12.72 0.58
N PRO A 21 7.86 -13.38 1.14
CA PRO A 21 8.17 -14.77 0.78
C PRO A 21 6.99 -15.73 0.98
N SER A 22 6.31 -15.63 2.12
CA SER A 22 5.14 -16.46 2.44
C SER A 22 3.95 -16.11 1.56
N THR A 23 3.67 -14.82 1.34
CA THR A 23 2.62 -14.38 0.41
C THR A 23 2.89 -14.83 -1.02
N ALA A 24 4.12 -14.75 -1.50
CA ALA A 24 4.47 -15.17 -2.86
C ALA A 24 4.24 -16.68 -3.05
N ALA A 25 4.55 -17.51 -2.05
CA ALA A 25 4.24 -18.94 -2.08
C ALA A 25 2.73 -19.21 -2.13
N ILE A 26 1.93 -18.42 -1.40
CA ILE A 26 0.46 -18.48 -1.47
C ILE A 26 -0.05 -18.08 -2.87
N LEU A 27 0.47 -16.99 -3.45
CA LEU A 27 0.06 -16.50 -4.77
C LEU A 27 0.49 -17.45 -5.91
N ARG A 28 1.60 -18.16 -5.76
CA ARG A 28 2.02 -19.27 -6.64
C ARG A 28 1.19 -20.54 -6.46
N GLY A 29 0.36 -20.63 -5.41
CA GLY A 29 -0.45 -21.82 -5.11
C GLY A 29 0.33 -22.96 -4.44
N GLU A 30 1.56 -22.70 -3.98
CA GLU A 30 2.40 -23.67 -3.26
C GLU A 30 1.88 -23.92 -1.84
N VAL A 31 1.30 -22.87 -1.24
CA VAL A 31 0.70 -22.90 0.09
C VAL A 31 -0.75 -22.42 -0.02
N ARG A 32 -1.68 -23.13 0.63
CA ARG A 32 -3.08 -22.69 0.69
C ARG A 32 -3.20 -21.48 1.61
N TYR A 33 -3.80 -20.39 1.11
CA TYR A 33 -4.19 -19.25 1.93
C TYR A 33 -5.11 -19.68 3.08
N ARG A 34 -4.81 -19.20 4.29
CA ARG A 34 -5.69 -19.35 5.45
C ARG A 34 -5.83 -17.98 6.12
N PRO A 35 -7.06 -17.46 6.28
CA PRO A 35 -7.25 -16.21 7.00
C PRO A 35 -6.87 -16.43 8.47
N GLU A 36 -5.87 -15.68 8.92
CA GLU A 36 -5.42 -15.69 10.31
C GLU A 36 -5.52 -14.30 10.90
N ARG A 37 -5.73 -14.21 12.22
CA ARG A 37 -5.79 -12.92 12.89
C ARG A 37 -4.44 -12.21 12.75
N LEU A 38 -4.46 -10.93 12.40
CA LEU A 38 -3.25 -10.12 12.41
C LEU A 38 -2.54 -10.22 13.77
N PRO A 39 -1.23 -10.54 13.79
CA PRO A 39 -0.47 -10.51 15.02
C PRO A 39 -0.41 -9.09 15.58
N ARG A 40 -0.08 -8.98 16.86
CA ARG A 40 0.11 -7.67 17.48
C ARG A 40 1.36 -7.01 16.88
N LEU A 41 1.15 -5.99 16.07
CA LEU A 41 2.23 -5.21 15.47
C LEU A 41 2.83 -4.23 16.48
N ALA A 42 4.16 -4.24 16.57
CA ALA A 42 4.94 -3.36 17.41
C ALA A 42 6.03 -2.70 16.56
N PRO A 43 5.89 -1.42 16.17
CA PRO A 43 6.86 -0.73 15.32
C PRO A 43 8.13 -0.47 16.14
N MET A 44 9.08 -1.40 16.07
CA MET A 44 10.30 -1.35 16.88
C MET A 44 11.26 -0.23 16.47
N LEU A 45 11.11 0.30 15.25
CA LEU A 45 11.80 1.52 14.80
C LEU A 45 11.41 2.74 15.63
N LEU A 46 10.20 2.81 16.19
CA LEU A 46 9.79 3.96 16.98
C LEU A 46 10.46 3.97 18.36
N PRO A 47 10.90 5.15 18.84
CA PRO A 47 11.25 5.32 20.24
C PRO A 47 10.06 5.00 21.17
N PRO A 48 10.30 4.69 22.45
CA PRO A 48 9.26 4.16 23.34
C PRO A 48 8.00 5.03 23.49
N ASN A 49 8.13 6.36 23.43
CA ASN A 49 7.00 7.27 23.60
C ASN A 49 6.08 7.27 22.38
N GLU A 50 6.66 7.39 21.19
CA GLU A 50 5.97 7.38 19.90
C GLU A 50 5.35 6.02 19.67
N ARG A 51 6.06 4.94 20.00
CA ARG A 51 5.54 3.56 19.91
C ARG A 51 4.29 3.34 20.77
N ARG A 52 4.19 4.00 21.93
CA ARG A 52 2.99 3.96 22.78
C ARG A 52 1.82 4.73 22.17
N ARG A 53 2.09 5.78 21.39
CA ARG A 53 1.09 6.65 20.74
C ARG A 53 0.67 6.18 19.34
N ALA A 54 1.46 5.31 18.71
CA ALA A 54 1.19 4.76 17.39
C ALA A 54 -0.17 4.05 17.31
N THR A 55 -1.01 4.53 16.40
CA THR A 55 -2.35 4.00 16.13
C THR A 55 -2.31 2.69 15.32
N PRO A 56 -3.40 1.92 15.22
CA PRO A 56 -3.41 0.70 14.41
C PRO A 56 -2.98 0.89 12.94
N PRO A 57 -3.45 1.93 12.19
CA PRO A 57 -2.94 2.21 10.85
C PRO A 57 -1.44 2.49 10.81
N THR A 58 -0.95 3.29 11.76
CA THR A 58 0.49 3.58 11.89
C THR A 58 1.30 2.29 12.04
N ARG A 59 0.89 1.39 12.94
CA ARG A 59 1.62 0.14 13.19
C ARG A 59 1.61 -0.78 11.98
N LEU A 60 0.49 -0.83 11.25
CA LEU A 60 0.34 -1.64 10.05
C LEU A 60 1.25 -1.16 8.92
N ALA A 61 1.20 0.14 8.61
CA ALA A 61 2.01 0.76 7.58
C ALA A 61 3.51 0.69 7.88
N MET A 62 3.90 0.95 9.14
CA MET A 62 5.32 0.87 9.55
C MET A 62 5.88 -0.55 9.45
N GLU A 63 5.08 -1.58 9.69
CA GLU A 63 5.53 -2.96 9.54
C GLU A 63 5.74 -3.31 8.06
N ALA A 64 4.81 -2.96 7.16
CA ALA A 64 4.99 -3.16 5.73
C ALA A 64 6.23 -2.41 5.21
N ALA A 65 6.40 -1.14 5.61
CA ALA A 65 7.56 -0.32 5.26
C ALA A 65 8.89 -0.94 5.74
N ARG A 66 8.93 -1.45 6.97
CA ARG A 66 10.08 -2.15 7.54
C ARG A 66 10.43 -3.39 6.71
N GLN A 67 9.44 -4.23 6.39
CA GLN A 67 9.67 -5.43 5.57
C GLN A 67 10.26 -5.10 4.20
N ALA A 68 9.70 -4.11 3.51
CA ALA A 68 10.19 -3.72 2.19
C ALA A 68 11.64 -3.18 2.26
N THR A 69 11.93 -2.30 3.22
CA THR A 69 13.26 -1.70 3.35
C THR A 69 14.33 -2.72 3.77
N GLU A 70 14.01 -3.61 4.72
CA GLU A 70 14.92 -4.68 5.14
C GLU A 70 15.16 -5.70 4.02
N ALA A 71 14.12 -6.13 3.29
CA ALA A 71 14.26 -7.10 2.21
C ALA A 71 15.13 -6.58 1.05
N ALA A 72 15.20 -5.27 0.85
CA ALA A 72 16.09 -4.65 -0.13
C ALA A 72 17.48 -4.28 0.42
N GLY A 73 17.72 -4.44 1.72
CA GLY A 73 18.94 -3.93 2.37
C GLY A 73 19.09 -2.41 2.23
N ALA A 74 17.98 -1.68 2.09
CA ALA A 74 17.99 -0.24 1.89
C ALA A 74 18.09 0.50 3.24
N ASP A 75 18.84 1.61 3.26
CA ASP A 75 18.85 2.50 4.42
C ASP A 75 17.55 3.34 4.43
N PRO A 76 16.64 3.15 5.41
CA PRO A 76 15.36 3.85 5.41
C PRO A 76 15.50 5.37 5.61
N ARG A 77 16.67 5.87 6.05
CA ARG A 77 16.94 7.31 6.23
C ARG A 77 17.06 8.08 4.93
N THR A 78 17.34 7.39 3.82
CA THR A 78 17.67 8.00 2.53
C THR A 78 16.56 7.79 1.49
N LEU A 79 15.36 7.42 1.94
CA LEU A 79 14.25 7.08 1.06
C LEU A 79 13.18 8.18 1.14
N PRO A 80 13.00 8.95 0.06
CA PRO A 80 11.73 9.63 -0.17
C PRO A 80 10.58 8.62 -0.07
N SER A 81 9.39 9.08 0.33
CA SER A 81 8.27 8.19 0.57
C SER A 81 6.91 8.73 0.15
N VAL A 82 6.03 7.84 -0.28
CA VAL A 82 4.61 8.11 -0.52
C VAL A 82 3.79 7.21 0.39
N PHE A 83 3.03 7.82 1.30
CA PHE A 83 2.06 7.13 2.14
C PHE A 83 0.66 7.31 1.57
N ALA A 84 0.05 6.23 1.10
CA ALA A 84 -1.23 6.23 0.43
C ALA A 84 -2.28 5.50 1.29
N SER A 85 -3.28 6.22 1.77
CA SER A 85 -4.41 5.63 2.49
C SER A 85 -5.69 6.32 2.02
N SER A 86 -6.73 5.53 1.76
CA SER A 86 -7.99 6.08 1.28
C SER A 86 -8.58 7.02 2.31
N ASP A 87 -8.73 6.54 3.54
CA ASP A 87 -9.53 7.24 4.56
C ASP A 87 -8.74 7.53 5.86
N GLY A 88 -7.47 7.13 5.93
CA GLY A 88 -6.63 7.32 7.11
C GLY A 88 -7.15 6.52 8.31
N ASP A 89 -7.19 7.17 9.48
CA ASP A 89 -7.63 6.56 10.74
C ASP A 89 -9.08 6.94 11.08
N LEU A 90 -10.05 6.34 10.37
CA LEU A 90 -11.48 6.64 10.56
C LEU A 90 -11.95 6.39 12.00
N ASP A 91 -11.42 5.37 12.67
CA ASP A 91 -11.71 5.06 14.08
C ASP A 91 -11.29 6.20 15.01
N LEU A 92 -10.14 6.82 14.73
CA LEU A 92 -9.70 8.00 15.47
C LEU A 92 -10.55 9.22 15.16
N ILE A 93 -10.91 9.44 13.89
CA ILE A 93 -11.77 10.56 13.48
C ILE A 93 -13.16 10.46 14.13
N ASP A 94 -13.80 9.30 14.13
CA ASP A 94 -15.11 9.09 14.77
C ASP A 94 -15.05 9.37 16.28
N ARG A 95 -14.04 8.85 16.98
CA ARG A 95 -13.84 9.15 18.41
C ARG A 95 -13.63 10.65 18.68
N LEU A 96 -12.89 11.34 17.82
CA LEU A 96 -12.71 12.78 17.93
C LEU A 96 -14.03 13.53 17.74
N CYS A 97 -14.79 13.21 16.69
CA CYS A 97 -16.09 13.82 16.40
C CYS A 97 -17.09 13.59 17.54
N LEU A 98 -17.19 12.36 18.05
CA LEU A 98 -18.02 12.03 19.22
C LEU A 98 -17.59 12.79 20.47
N GLY A 99 -16.27 12.88 20.70
CA GLY A 99 -15.71 13.65 21.82
C GLY A 99 -16.08 15.13 21.77
N ILE A 100 -15.99 15.75 20.58
CA ILE A 100 -16.39 17.16 20.37
C ILE A 100 -17.90 17.32 20.58
N ALA A 101 -18.71 16.42 20.04
CA ALA A 101 -20.16 16.48 20.14
C ALA A 101 -20.65 16.38 21.60
N GLN A 102 -19.95 15.61 22.44
CA GLN A 102 -20.28 15.45 23.86
C GLN A 102 -19.66 16.54 24.74
N HIS A 103 -18.41 16.93 24.47
CA HIS A 103 -17.62 17.85 25.30
C HIS A 103 -16.76 18.82 24.44
N PRO A 104 -17.35 19.93 23.95
CA PRO A 104 -16.71 20.80 22.95
C PRO A 104 -15.37 21.43 23.35
N VAL A 105 -15.03 21.49 24.64
CA VAL A 105 -13.84 22.19 25.17
C VAL A 105 -12.69 21.22 25.49
N ALA A 106 -12.88 19.91 25.32
CA ALA A 106 -11.92 18.88 25.72
C ALA A 106 -11.39 18.07 24.53
N LEU A 107 -10.49 18.66 23.74
CA LEU A 107 -9.73 17.94 22.71
C LEU A 107 -8.40 17.43 23.29
N SER A 108 -8.18 16.11 23.24
CA SER A 108 -6.88 15.53 23.58
C SER A 108 -5.84 15.93 22.52
N PRO A 109 -4.75 16.62 22.89
CA PRO A 109 -3.69 16.96 21.93
C PRO A 109 -3.06 15.72 21.27
N THR A 110 -3.06 14.59 21.99
CA THR A 110 -2.54 13.31 21.47
C THR A 110 -3.44 12.70 20.40
N LEU A 111 -4.75 12.86 20.52
CA LEU A 111 -5.67 12.38 19.49
C LEU A 111 -5.59 13.28 18.25
N PHE A 112 -5.53 14.59 18.44
CA PHE A 112 -5.48 15.55 17.34
C PHE A 112 -4.22 15.39 16.47
N HIS A 113 -3.03 15.17 17.04
CA HIS A 113 -1.83 14.99 16.21
C HIS A 113 -1.86 13.72 15.35
N ASN A 114 -2.67 12.73 15.72
CA ASN A 114 -2.83 11.47 14.98
C ASN A 114 -3.99 11.55 13.97
N SER A 115 -4.76 12.65 13.92
CA SER A 115 -5.91 12.79 13.03
C SER A 115 -5.59 13.32 11.65
N VAL A 116 -4.38 13.85 11.46
CA VAL A 116 -3.91 14.31 10.16
C VAL A 116 -3.52 13.11 9.30
N HIS A 117 -3.83 13.15 7.99
CA HIS A 117 -3.57 12.04 7.07
C HIS A 117 -2.08 11.65 7.03
N ASN A 118 -1.20 12.65 7.12
CA ASN A 118 0.25 12.46 7.13
C ASN A 118 0.84 11.98 8.47
N ALA A 119 0.01 11.61 9.46
CA ALA A 119 0.52 11.14 10.76
C ALA A 119 1.46 9.94 10.60
N VAL A 120 1.12 8.98 9.73
CA VAL A 120 1.94 7.79 9.46
C VAL A 120 3.30 8.17 8.84
N ALA A 121 3.32 9.11 7.91
CA ALA A 121 4.57 9.65 7.35
C ALA A 121 5.44 10.30 8.44
N GLY A 122 4.83 11.04 9.36
CA GLY A 122 5.53 11.62 10.51
C GLY A 122 6.15 10.55 11.42
N TYR A 123 5.41 9.49 11.75
CA TYR A 123 5.97 8.36 12.52
C TYR A 123 7.07 7.62 11.76
N TRP A 124 6.94 7.46 10.44
CA TRP A 124 8.02 6.90 9.64
C TRP A 124 9.27 7.75 9.74
N SER A 125 9.19 9.06 9.50
CA SER A 125 10.33 9.98 9.60
C SER A 125 10.99 9.93 10.99
N ILE A 126 10.21 9.92 12.08
CA ILE A 126 10.75 9.81 13.44
C ILE A 126 11.41 8.44 13.68
N GLY A 127 10.78 7.35 13.25
CA GLY A 127 11.27 5.99 13.50
C GLY A 127 12.48 5.61 12.66
N SER A 128 12.51 6.04 11.39
CA SER A 128 13.63 5.78 10.50
C SER A 128 14.75 6.82 10.64
N GLY A 129 14.44 8.04 11.11
CA GLY A 129 15.35 9.18 11.03
C GLY A 129 15.43 9.78 9.62
N CYS A 130 14.46 9.49 8.75
CA CYS A 130 14.43 9.99 7.38
C CYS A 130 14.05 11.48 7.33
N MET A 131 14.87 12.27 6.62
CA MET A 131 14.64 13.69 6.35
C MET A 131 14.33 13.99 4.87
N GLU A 132 14.18 12.96 4.05
CA GLU A 132 13.81 13.08 2.64
C GLU A 132 12.33 13.51 2.46
N PRO A 133 11.95 14.00 1.27
CA PRO A 133 10.56 14.34 0.97
C PRO A 133 9.59 13.18 1.24
N SER A 134 8.45 13.50 1.86
CA SER A 134 7.36 12.54 2.06
C SER A 134 6.02 13.11 1.64
N THR A 135 5.33 12.41 0.75
CA THR A 135 3.97 12.70 0.32
C THR A 135 2.98 11.83 1.10
N SER A 136 1.82 12.38 1.48
CA SER A 136 0.68 11.62 1.98
C SER A 136 -0.53 11.94 1.13
N LEU A 137 -1.19 10.92 0.59
CA LEU A 137 -2.28 11.11 -0.37
C LEU A 137 -3.44 10.14 -0.15
N ALA A 138 -4.59 10.55 -0.68
CA ALA A 138 -5.83 9.80 -0.74
C ALA A 138 -6.49 10.01 -2.10
N ALA A 139 -7.02 8.94 -2.69
CA ALA A 139 -7.78 8.98 -3.94
C ALA A 139 -8.94 7.97 -3.91
N GLY A 140 -9.56 7.76 -2.74
CA GLY A 140 -10.63 6.77 -2.56
C GLY A 140 -10.14 5.36 -2.90
N ASP A 141 -10.93 4.62 -3.69
CA ASP A 141 -10.56 3.26 -4.12
C ASP A 141 -9.36 3.24 -5.09
N ALA A 142 -9.04 4.37 -5.72
CA ALA A 142 -7.89 4.54 -6.60
C ALA A 142 -6.59 4.86 -5.84
N THR A 143 -6.61 4.91 -4.50
CA THR A 143 -5.48 5.35 -3.67
C THR A 143 -4.17 4.63 -3.97
N PHE A 144 -4.20 3.30 -4.13
CA PHE A 144 -2.99 2.55 -4.46
C PHE A 144 -2.41 2.98 -5.82
N ALA A 145 -3.27 3.06 -6.85
CA ALA A 145 -2.86 3.47 -8.20
C ALA A 145 -2.34 4.92 -8.22
N ALA A 146 -2.99 5.84 -7.48
CA ALA A 146 -2.52 7.22 -7.32
C ALA A 146 -1.16 7.28 -6.62
N GLY A 147 -0.95 6.47 -5.58
CA GLY A 147 0.34 6.34 -4.90
C GLY A 147 1.45 5.82 -5.81
N LEU A 148 1.14 4.83 -6.64
CA LEU A 148 2.08 4.28 -7.61
C LEU A 148 2.45 5.31 -8.69
N LEU A 149 1.46 6.05 -9.20
CA LEU A 149 1.69 7.12 -10.17
C LEU A 149 2.52 8.26 -9.57
N GLU A 150 2.26 8.67 -8.34
CA GLU A 150 3.06 9.67 -7.62
C GLU A 150 4.51 9.20 -7.38
N CYS A 151 4.72 7.91 -7.14
CA CYS A 151 6.09 7.39 -7.07
C CYS A 151 6.79 7.46 -8.43
N ALA A 152 6.08 7.16 -9.51
CA ALA A 152 6.63 7.25 -10.86
C ALA A 152 6.96 8.69 -11.26
N THR A 153 6.15 9.68 -10.88
CA THR A 153 6.44 11.09 -11.14
C THR A 153 7.73 11.51 -10.43
N GLN A 154 7.85 11.21 -9.13
CA GLN A 154 9.05 11.54 -8.36
C GLN A 154 10.31 10.79 -8.82
N LEU A 155 10.20 9.54 -9.27
CA LEU A 155 11.32 8.80 -9.88
C LEU A 155 11.73 9.38 -11.23
N ALA A 156 10.81 10.00 -11.97
CA ALA A 156 11.14 10.64 -13.24
C ALA A 156 11.93 11.94 -13.06
N THR A 157 11.76 12.63 -11.93
CA THR A 157 12.24 14.01 -11.74
C THR A 157 13.25 14.20 -10.61
N ASP A 158 13.00 13.59 -9.45
CA ASP A 158 13.56 14.09 -8.17
C ASP A 158 14.32 13.04 -7.35
N CYS A 159 14.17 11.74 -7.64
CA CYS A 159 14.86 10.69 -6.89
C CYS A 159 15.20 9.45 -7.72
N GLU A 160 16.13 8.63 -7.20
CA GLU A 160 16.50 7.34 -7.82
C GLU A 160 15.76 6.15 -7.22
N ARG A 161 15.27 6.30 -5.99
CA ARG A 161 14.56 5.27 -5.22
C ARG A 161 13.50 5.93 -4.35
N ILE A 162 12.37 5.26 -4.20
CA ILE A 162 11.24 5.75 -3.40
C ILE A 162 10.48 4.61 -2.76
N LEU A 163 9.99 4.84 -1.54
CA LEU A 163 9.16 3.89 -0.81
C LEU A 163 7.68 4.26 -0.96
N LEU A 164 6.89 3.42 -1.61
CA LEU A 164 5.43 3.47 -1.56
C LEU A 164 4.93 2.64 -0.39
N VAL A 165 4.03 3.17 0.43
CA VAL A 165 3.32 2.43 1.48
C VAL A 165 1.83 2.70 1.35
N ALA A 166 1.08 1.69 0.89
CA ALA A 166 -0.38 1.73 0.83
C ALA A 166 -0.98 0.97 2.01
N TYR A 167 -1.95 1.56 2.70
CA TYR A 167 -2.55 0.95 3.88
C TYR A 167 -3.98 1.45 4.14
N ASP A 168 -4.86 0.56 4.58
CA ASP A 168 -6.21 0.91 5.04
C ASP A 168 -6.72 -0.16 6.02
N LEU A 169 -7.57 0.25 6.97
CA LEU A 169 -8.16 -0.62 7.98
C LEU A 169 -9.66 -0.36 8.10
N PRO A 170 -10.47 -1.38 8.51
CA PRO A 170 -11.88 -1.19 8.82
C PRO A 170 -12.09 0.00 9.75
N GLY A 171 -13.03 0.86 9.37
CA GLY A 171 -13.47 1.98 10.19
C GLY A 171 -14.48 1.54 11.26
N PRO A 172 -15.06 2.52 11.98
CA PRO A 172 -16.00 2.25 13.05
C PRO A 172 -17.34 1.75 12.47
N PRO A 173 -18.11 0.94 13.23
CA PRO A 173 -19.40 0.41 12.77
C PRO A 173 -20.40 1.49 12.33
N SER A 174 -20.29 2.72 12.85
CA SER A 174 -21.13 3.87 12.48
C SER A 174 -20.97 4.29 11.02
N LEU A 175 -19.80 4.07 10.41
CA LEU A 175 -19.48 4.49 9.05
C LEU A 175 -19.54 3.34 8.03
N ASP A 176 -19.70 2.10 8.49
CA ASP A 176 -19.60 0.90 7.67
C ASP A 176 -20.59 0.89 6.48
N ALA A 177 -21.82 1.37 6.69
CA ALA A 177 -22.85 1.47 5.64
C ALA A 177 -22.50 2.46 4.51
N HIS A 178 -21.56 3.39 4.76
CA HIS A 178 -21.13 4.40 3.80
C HIS A 178 -19.72 4.12 3.26
N ARG A 179 -18.87 3.49 4.06
CA ARG A 179 -17.48 3.19 3.72
C ARG A 179 -17.03 1.89 4.42
N HIS A 180 -17.32 0.77 3.77
CA HIS A 180 -16.98 -0.56 4.28
C HIS A 180 -15.59 -1.00 3.82
N PHE A 181 -14.70 -1.32 4.77
CA PHE A 181 -13.51 -2.13 4.50
C PHE A 181 -13.60 -3.44 5.27
N ALA A 182 -13.38 -4.56 4.58
CA ALA A 182 -13.56 -5.89 5.16
C ALA A 182 -12.42 -6.26 6.11
N HIS A 183 -11.19 -5.92 5.74
CA HIS A 183 -9.98 -6.38 6.41
C HIS A 183 -8.90 -5.30 6.45
N PRO A 184 -8.06 -5.28 7.49
CA PRO A 184 -6.84 -4.47 7.51
C PRO A 184 -5.85 -4.99 6.45
N PHE A 185 -5.25 -4.08 5.69
CA PHE A 185 -4.27 -4.41 4.66
C PHE A 185 -3.22 -3.30 4.58
N ALA A 186 -1.95 -3.68 4.48
CA ALA A 186 -0.89 -2.79 4.03
C ALA A 186 0.07 -3.51 3.08
N CYS A 187 0.56 -2.77 2.10
CA CYS A 187 1.59 -3.18 1.17
C CYS A 187 2.59 -2.05 1.02
N ALA A 188 3.88 -2.37 1.01
CA ALA A 188 4.95 -1.44 0.72
C ALA A 188 5.77 -1.93 -0.46
N LEU A 189 6.10 -1.04 -1.38
CA LEU A 189 6.97 -1.31 -2.52
C LEU A 189 8.17 -0.39 -2.45
N LEU A 190 9.38 -0.95 -2.47
CA LEU A 190 10.57 -0.16 -2.75
C LEU A 190 10.76 -0.10 -4.27
N LEU A 191 10.64 1.09 -4.82
CA LEU A 191 10.72 1.34 -6.26
C LEU A 191 12.04 2.05 -6.58
N ALA A 192 12.61 1.78 -7.73
CA ALA A 192 13.87 2.38 -8.17
C ALA A 192 13.91 2.63 -9.67
N ARG A 193 14.73 3.59 -10.10
CA ARG A 193 15.12 3.75 -11.51
C ARG A 193 16.03 2.60 -11.95
N ASP A 194 16.02 2.35 -13.26
CA ASP A 194 16.83 1.33 -13.93
C ASP A 194 18.33 1.46 -13.61
N GLN A 195 18.80 0.65 -12.65
CA GLN A 195 20.21 0.50 -12.28
C GLN A 195 20.49 -0.96 -11.88
N SER A 196 20.72 -1.81 -12.88
CA SER A 196 21.61 -2.99 -12.93
C SER A 196 21.73 -3.97 -11.73
N GLN A 197 20.78 -4.04 -10.82
CA GLN A 197 20.80 -4.98 -9.70
C GLN A 197 19.45 -5.70 -9.53
N HIS A 198 19.47 -6.85 -8.85
CA HIS A 198 18.32 -7.71 -8.55
C HIS A 198 17.01 -6.95 -8.27
N ALA A 199 16.02 -7.12 -9.16
CA ALA A 199 14.66 -6.63 -9.01
C ALA A 199 13.69 -7.82 -9.01
N LEU A 200 12.56 -7.68 -8.30
CA LEU A 200 11.47 -8.66 -8.33
C LEU A 200 10.70 -8.59 -9.65
N ALA A 201 10.53 -7.39 -10.19
CA ALA A 201 9.89 -7.13 -11.47
C ALA A 201 10.32 -5.76 -12.01
N ARG A 202 10.12 -5.55 -13.31
CA ARG A 202 10.16 -4.26 -13.98
C ARG A 202 8.73 -3.89 -14.36
N ILE A 203 8.33 -2.66 -14.08
CA ILE A 203 7.00 -2.15 -14.39
C ILE A 203 7.08 -0.87 -15.21
N ALA A 204 6.14 -0.73 -16.15
CA ALA A 204 5.90 0.51 -16.88
C ALA A 204 4.44 0.93 -16.67
N LEU A 205 4.22 2.23 -16.47
CA LEU A 205 2.89 2.78 -16.17
C LEU A 205 2.30 3.50 -17.38
N ASN A 206 1.05 3.16 -17.70
CA ASN A 206 0.28 3.76 -18.77
C ASN A 206 -1.13 4.11 -18.25
N ALA A 207 -1.43 5.40 -18.09
CA ALA A 207 -2.77 5.84 -17.71
C ALA A 207 -3.68 5.87 -18.93
N SER A 208 -4.87 5.26 -18.82
CA SER A 208 -5.91 5.31 -19.83
C SER A 208 -7.10 6.13 -19.33
N PRO A 209 -7.63 7.04 -20.16
CA PRO A 209 -8.82 7.80 -19.79
C PRO A 209 -10.03 6.88 -19.65
N PRO A 210 -11.08 7.32 -18.94
CA PRO A 210 -12.34 6.59 -18.89
C PRO A 210 -12.85 6.37 -20.32
N THR A 211 -13.06 5.11 -20.69
CA THR A 211 -13.84 4.76 -21.89
C THR A 211 -15.31 4.66 -21.50
N ASP A 212 -16.23 5.04 -22.41
CA ASP A 212 -17.66 4.81 -22.23
C ASP A 212 -17.92 3.38 -21.72
N PRO A 213 -18.88 3.17 -20.81
CA PRO A 213 -19.08 1.88 -20.17
C PRO A 213 -19.33 0.81 -21.23
N ALA A 214 -18.33 -0.04 -21.45
CA ALA A 214 -18.54 -1.31 -22.10
C ALA A 214 -19.56 -2.09 -21.24
N PRO A 215 -20.47 -2.88 -21.87
CA PRO A 215 -21.51 -3.59 -21.13
C PRO A 215 -20.88 -4.41 -20.01
N SER A 216 -21.43 -4.24 -18.81
CA SER A 216 -21.02 -4.88 -17.55
C SER A 216 -20.66 -6.34 -17.78
N GLY A 217 -19.36 -6.63 -17.84
CA GLY A 217 -18.88 -7.95 -18.26
C GLY A 217 -17.48 -8.00 -18.89
N SER A 218 -16.80 -6.88 -19.13
CA SER A 218 -15.36 -6.89 -19.41
C SER A 218 -14.60 -7.14 -18.11
N GLY A 219 -14.58 -8.41 -17.69
CA GLY A 219 -13.80 -8.89 -16.57
C GLY A 219 -12.37 -8.39 -16.68
N GLU A 220 -11.80 -8.05 -15.52
CA GLU A 220 -10.37 -7.90 -15.31
C GLU A 220 -9.66 -8.99 -16.12
N LYS A 221 -9.06 -8.62 -17.25
CA LYS A 221 -8.30 -9.57 -18.08
C LYS A 221 -6.94 -9.77 -17.43
N THR A 222 -6.93 -10.27 -16.19
CA THR A 222 -5.74 -10.86 -15.62
C THR A 222 -5.63 -12.28 -16.17
N ALA A 223 -4.49 -12.61 -16.77
CA ALA A 223 -4.18 -13.95 -17.25
C ALA A 223 -4.24 -15.03 -16.13
N ASP A 224 -4.34 -14.60 -14.86
CA ASP A 224 -4.53 -15.44 -13.69
C ASP A 224 -5.53 -14.84 -12.71
N ALA A 225 -6.55 -15.60 -12.32
CA ALA A 225 -7.51 -15.19 -11.29
C ALA A 225 -6.91 -15.38 -9.88
N LEU A 226 -7.16 -14.42 -8.98
CA LEU A 226 -6.88 -14.58 -7.56
C LEU A 226 -7.76 -15.71 -6.97
N PRO A 227 -7.26 -16.46 -5.96
CA PRO A 227 -8.12 -17.30 -5.13
C PRO A 227 -9.31 -16.50 -4.58
N PRO A 228 -10.53 -17.09 -4.47
CA PRO A 228 -11.73 -16.36 -4.08
C PRO A 228 -11.58 -15.55 -2.78
N GLU A 229 -10.85 -16.08 -1.80
CA GLU A 229 -10.63 -15.41 -0.53
C GLU A 229 -9.69 -14.19 -0.65
N LEU A 230 -8.70 -14.25 -1.53
CA LEU A 230 -7.82 -13.10 -1.82
C LEU A 230 -8.53 -12.08 -2.71
N GLU A 231 -9.44 -12.51 -3.58
CA GLU A 231 -10.28 -11.62 -4.36
C GLU A 231 -11.29 -10.85 -3.48
N ALA A 232 -11.85 -11.51 -2.46
CA ALA A 232 -12.65 -10.84 -1.43
C ALA A 232 -11.82 -9.80 -0.65
N MET A 233 -10.56 -10.11 -0.32
CA MET A 233 -9.65 -9.15 0.30
C MET A 233 -9.35 -7.96 -0.61
N ARG A 234 -9.05 -8.21 -1.90
CA ARG A 234 -8.76 -7.18 -2.91
C ARG A 234 -9.93 -6.22 -3.09
N SER A 235 -11.14 -6.75 -3.20
CA SER A 235 -12.36 -5.96 -3.40
C SER A 235 -12.80 -5.21 -2.14
N GLY A 236 -12.49 -5.74 -0.96
CA GLY A 236 -12.88 -5.18 0.33
C GLY A 236 -11.92 -4.16 0.94
N ASN A 237 -10.82 -3.78 0.27
CA ASN A 237 -9.88 -2.78 0.78
C ASN A 237 -9.14 -2.06 -0.37
N PRO A 238 -9.14 -0.71 -0.43
CA PRO A 238 -8.43 0.05 -1.48
C PRO A 238 -6.94 -0.24 -1.60
N ALA A 239 -6.22 -0.37 -0.48
CA ALA A 239 -4.82 -0.74 -0.48
C ALA A 239 -4.57 -2.17 -1.01
N ALA A 240 -5.55 -3.07 -0.87
CA ALA A 240 -5.48 -4.44 -1.38
C ALA A 240 -5.68 -4.56 -2.89
N ARG A 241 -6.04 -3.47 -3.60
CA ARG A 241 -6.12 -3.43 -5.07
C ARG A 241 -4.79 -3.75 -5.77
N VAL A 242 -3.68 -3.76 -5.03
CA VAL A 242 -2.34 -4.22 -5.47
C VAL A 242 -2.25 -5.74 -5.68
N LEU A 243 -3.15 -6.55 -5.13
CA LEU A 243 -3.01 -8.02 -5.15
C LEU A 243 -2.83 -8.65 -6.55
N PRO A 244 -3.51 -8.21 -7.63
CA PRO A 244 -3.25 -8.72 -8.97
C PRO A 244 -1.83 -8.44 -9.46
N LEU A 245 -1.27 -7.28 -9.10
CA LEU A 245 0.12 -6.93 -9.41
C LEU A 245 1.08 -7.88 -8.68
N LEU A 246 0.85 -8.11 -7.39
CA LEU A 246 1.64 -9.05 -6.59
C LEU A 246 1.52 -10.49 -7.09
N LEU A 247 0.35 -10.91 -7.58
CA LEU A 247 0.15 -12.23 -8.18
C LEU A 247 1.02 -12.41 -9.43
N ALA A 248 0.98 -11.44 -10.35
CA ALA A 248 1.80 -11.45 -11.56
C ALA A 248 3.30 -11.49 -11.21
N MET A 249 3.73 -10.67 -10.24
CA MET A 249 5.10 -10.67 -9.72
C MET A 249 5.51 -12.01 -9.11
N ALA A 250 4.66 -12.60 -8.25
CA ALA A 250 4.97 -13.86 -7.56
C ALA A 250 5.16 -15.03 -8.53
N ARG A 251 4.44 -15.02 -9.65
CA ARG A 251 4.48 -16.06 -10.69
C ARG A 251 5.50 -15.80 -11.80
N GLY A 252 6.09 -14.61 -11.87
CA GLY A 252 6.98 -14.25 -12.97
C GLY A 252 6.26 -14.10 -14.32
N HIS A 253 4.95 -13.79 -14.31
CA HIS A 253 4.15 -13.68 -15.53
C HIS A 253 4.19 -12.26 -16.08
N ALA A 254 4.87 -12.06 -17.21
CA ALA A 254 4.85 -10.80 -17.94
C ALA A 254 3.46 -10.52 -18.53
N GLY A 255 3.06 -9.26 -18.57
CA GLY A 255 1.74 -8.85 -19.05
C GLY A 255 1.27 -7.56 -18.42
N THR A 256 0.03 -7.16 -18.71
CA THR A 256 -0.56 -5.92 -18.19
C THR A 256 -1.51 -6.23 -17.05
N VAL A 257 -1.35 -5.50 -15.94
CA VAL A 257 -2.31 -5.48 -14.83
C VAL A 257 -3.06 -4.15 -14.85
N GLU A 258 -4.38 -4.21 -14.90
CA GLU A 258 -5.24 -3.02 -14.86
C GLU A 258 -5.59 -2.68 -13.42
N LEU A 259 -5.22 -1.48 -12.97
CA LEU A 259 -5.61 -0.95 -11.67
C LEU A 259 -6.71 0.11 -11.86
N PRO A 260 -7.86 -0.01 -11.18
CA PRO A 260 -8.88 1.02 -11.22
C PRO A 260 -8.33 2.39 -10.80
N TYR A 261 -8.70 3.44 -11.55
CA TYR A 261 -8.32 4.82 -11.28
C TYR A 261 -9.55 5.74 -11.21
N LEU A 262 -9.31 7.04 -10.98
CA LEU A 262 -10.37 8.03 -10.79
C LEU A 262 -11.30 8.12 -12.01
N ASP A 263 -12.58 8.42 -11.75
CA ASP A 263 -13.63 8.66 -12.74
C ASP A 263 -13.81 7.53 -13.78
N GLY A 264 -13.51 6.29 -13.42
CA GLY A 264 -13.59 5.13 -14.32
C GLY A 264 -12.40 4.98 -15.26
N GLY A 265 -11.34 5.78 -15.08
CA GLY A 265 -10.07 5.57 -15.74
C GLY A 265 -9.35 4.33 -15.19
N THR A 266 -8.28 3.93 -15.87
CA THR A 266 -7.42 2.82 -15.43
C THR A 266 -5.96 3.22 -15.47
N LEU A 267 -5.18 2.68 -14.53
CA LEU A 267 -3.73 2.69 -14.58
C LEU A 267 -3.28 1.29 -15.00
N ASN A 268 -2.82 1.17 -16.24
CA ASN A 268 -2.26 -0.06 -16.77
C ASN A 268 -0.81 -0.17 -16.33
N VAL A 269 -0.47 -1.30 -15.72
CA VAL A 269 0.87 -1.61 -15.25
C VAL A 269 1.42 -2.75 -16.09
N ASP A 270 2.33 -2.45 -17.00
CA ASP A 270 2.98 -3.44 -17.84
C ASP A 270 4.16 -4.06 -17.08
N LEU A 271 4.09 -5.36 -16.79
CA LEU A 271 5.13 -6.11 -16.09
C LEU A 271 6.06 -6.83 -17.05
N GLY A 272 7.35 -6.73 -16.77
CA GLY A 272 8.42 -7.55 -17.34
C GLY A 272 9.35 -8.07 -16.26
N PHE A 273 10.14 -9.09 -16.59
CA PHE A 273 11.12 -9.71 -15.71
C PHE A 273 12.45 -9.80 -16.45
N GLU A 274 13.57 -9.65 -15.74
CA GLU A 274 14.87 -9.91 -16.36
C GLU A 274 15.02 -11.43 -16.62
N PRO A 275 15.56 -11.83 -17.77
CA PRO A 275 15.90 -13.23 -17.99
C PRO A 275 16.89 -13.66 -16.90
N HIS A 276 16.57 -14.72 -16.17
CA HIS A 276 17.53 -15.33 -15.25
C HIS A 276 18.75 -15.75 -16.07
N ALA A 277 19.92 -15.17 -15.76
CA ALA A 277 21.17 -15.73 -16.24
C ALA A 277 21.36 -17.07 -15.53
N GLU A 278 21.25 -18.16 -16.30
CA GLU A 278 21.58 -19.54 -15.87
C GLU A 278 23.02 -19.66 -15.37
#